data_AF-A0A3M2VVQ1-F1
#
_entry.id   AF-A0A3M2VVQ1-F1
#
_cell.length_a   1.000
_cell.length_b   1.000
_cell.length_c   1.000
_cell.angle_alpha   90.00
_cell.angle_beta   90.00
_cell.angle_gamma   90.00
#
_symmetry.space_group_name_H-M   'P 1'
#
loop_
_entity.id
_entity.type
_entity.pdbx_description
1 polymer ?
#
loop_
_entity_poly.entity_id
_entity_poly.type
_entity_poly.pdbx_seq_one_letter_code
_entity_poly.pdbx_strand_id
1 'polypeptide(L)'
;MVLALWGIGMIVGNLIGGWLADRALVPAIFYIMIWNAVFLGAFSLFASSGVGTLAVLFLIGCGFALVPALQVRLMNVAGEAQTLAAALNHSAFNISNAVGASLGGLAIAGGLGWASTGWVGAGLAVLGIIFFAISIVVEKRPQSTSAATS
;
A
#
# COMPACT_ATOMS: atom_id res chain seq x y z
N MET A 1 13.07 -17.24 10.73
CA MET A 1 13.78 -16.69 9.54
C MET A 1 12.86 -15.88 8.63
N VAL A 2 11.62 -16.33 8.38
CA VAL A 2 10.65 -15.59 7.55
C VAL A 2 10.44 -14.14 8.00
N LEU A 3 10.18 -13.91 9.30
CA LEU A 3 10.00 -12.56 9.86
C LEU A 3 11.27 -11.70 9.77
N ALA A 4 12.45 -12.31 9.84
CA ALA A 4 13.72 -11.60 9.69
C ALA A 4 13.90 -11.12 8.25
N LEU A 5 13.64 -11.98 7.25
CA LEU A 5 13.68 -11.58 5.83
C LEU A 5 12.65 -10.49 5.52
N TRP A 6 11.44 -10.63 6.04
CA TRP A 6 10.42 -9.60 5.89
C TRP A 6 10.87 -8.27 6.49
N GLY A 7 11.43 -8.28 7.71
CA GLY A 7 11.98 -7.08 8.36
C GLY A 7 13.14 -6.45 7.60
N ILE A 8 14.08 -7.24 7.06
CA ILE A 8 15.16 -6.71 6.21
C ILE A 8 14.57 -6.10 4.93
N GLY A 9 13.57 -6.75 4.32
CA GLY A 9 12.84 -6.21 3.17
C GLY A 9 12.24 -4.85 3.48
N MET A 10 11.57 -4.69 4.63
CA MET A 10 11.02 -3.39 5.05
C MET A 10 12.09 -2.32 5.21
N ILE A 11 13.24 -2.65 5.80
CA ILE A 11 14.35 -1.69 5.94
C ILE A 11 14.82 -1.23 4.56
N VAL A 12 15.13 -2.17 3.67
CA VAL A 12 15.58 -1.87 2.30
C VAL A 12 14.53 -1.07 1.53
N GLY A 13 13.28 -1.51 1.60
CA GLY A 13 12.15 -0.85 0.96
C GLY A 13 11.94 0.57 1.45
N ASN A 14 11.92 0.79 2.76
CA ASN A 14 11.72 2.12 3.34
C ASN A 14 12.85 3.08 2.96
N LEU A 15 14.10 2.60 2.88
CA LEU A 15 15.24 3.41 2.44
C LEU A 15 15.09 3.83 0.97
N ILE A 16 14.87 2.85 0.08
CA ILE A 16 14.76 3.09 -1.37
C ILE A 16 13.49 3.89 -1.70
N GLY A 17 12.37 3.51 -1.10
CA GLY A 17 11.06 4.13 -1.29
C GLY A 17 11.01 5.53 -0.70
N GLY A 18 11.65 5.77 0.45
CA GLY A 18 11.83 7.11 1.01
C GLY A 18 12.62 8.02 0.07
N TRP A 19 13.77 7.54 -0.41
CA TRP A 19 14.58 8.27 -1.40
C TRP A 19 13.81 8.56 -2.70
N LEU A 20 12.98 7.62 -3.17
CA LEU A 20 12.15 7.83 -4.36
C LEU A 20 11.02 8.84 -4.09
N ALA A 21 10.43 8.79 -2.90
CA ALA A 21 9.38 9.70 -2.44
C ALA A 21 9.89 11.14 -2.29
N ASP A 22 11.13 11.31 -1.82
CA ASP A 22 11.80 12.62 -1.72
C ASP A 22 11.99 13.27 -3.09
N ARG A 23 12.22 12.47 -4.14
CA ARG A 23 12.33 12.97 -5.52
C ARG A 23 10.98 13.29 -6.13
N ALA A 24 10.03 12.35 -6.02
CA ALA A 24 8.71 12.48 -6.61
C ALA A 24 7.69 11.61 -5.86
N LEU A 25 7.05 12.20 -4.85
CA LEU A 25 6.15 11.50 -3.93
C LEU A 25 5.02 10.74 -4.62
N VAL A 26 4.28 11.36 -5.54
CA VAL A 26 3.13 10.72 -6.20
C VAL A 26 3.56 9.57 -7.11
N PRO A 27 4.54 9.73 -8.01
CA PRO A 27 5.08 8.60 -8.77
C PRO A 27 5.62 7.48 -7.88
N ALA A 28 6.33 7.82 -6.79
CA ALA A 28 6.85 6.82 -5.87
C ALA A 28 5.74 5.95 -5.26
N ILE A 29 4.66 6.58 -4.77
CA ILE A 29 3.49 5.88 -4.25
C ILE A 29 2.92 4.93 -5.31
N PHE A 30 2.72 5.40 -6.55
CA PHE A 30 2.24 4.54 -7.63
C PHE A 30 3.14 3.33 -7.89
N TYR A 31 4.46 3.54 -7.99
CA TYR A 31 5.40 2.44 -8.22
C TYR A 31 5.38 1.42 -7.08
N ILE A 32 5.32 1.88 -5.83
CA ILE A 32 5.26 0.99 -4.67
C ILE A 32 3.92 0.23 -4.63
N MET A 33 2.81 0.84 -5.02
CA MET A 33 1.52 0.13 -5.11
C MET A 33 1.54 -0.95 -6.21
N ILE A 34 2.09 -0.64 -7.38
CA ILE A 34 2.27 -1.63 -8.48
C ILE A 34 3.17 -2.77 -8.02
N TRP A 35 4.28 -2.45 -7.35
CA TRP A 35 5.19 -3.42 -6.76
C TRP A 35 4.44 -4.38 -5.81
N ASN A 36 3.64 -3.84 -4.89
CA ASN A 36 2.84 -4.65 -3.97
C ASN A 36 1.86 -5.55 -4.74
N ALA A 37 1.14 -5.03 -5.73
CA ALA A 37 0.20 -5.83 -6.52
C ALA A 37 0.89 -7.02 -7.22
N VAL A 38 2.05 -6.77 -7.82
CA VAL A 38 2.83 -7.81 -8.51
C VAL A 38 3.31 -8.89 -7.54
N PHE A 39 3.94 -8.50 -6.43
CA PHE A 39 4.56 -9.48 -5.52
C PHE A 39 3.56 -10.19 -4.62
N LEU A 40 2.40 -9.58 -4.31
CA LEU A 40 1.28 -10.28 -3.69
C LEU A 40 0.69 -11.34 -4.63
N GLY A 41 0.56 -11.04 -5.93
CA GLY A 41 0.15 -12.05 -6.92
C GLY A 41 1.20 -13.15 -7.07
N ALA A 42 2.49 -12.78 -7.12
CA ALA A 42 3.59 -13.73 -7.20
C ALA A 42 3.65 -14.67 -5.99
N PHE A 43 3.28 -14.20 -4.80
CA PHE A 43 3.25 -15.04 -3.60
C PHE A 43 2.35 -16.25 -3.78
N SER A 44 1.15 -16.06 -4.35
CA SER A 44 0.24 -17.18 -4.62
C SER A 44 0.81 -18.19 -5.62
N LEU A 45 1.66 -17.75 -6.55
CA LEU A 45 2.31 -18.63 -7.53
C LEU A 45 3.50 -19.40 -6.95
N PHE A 46 4.27 -18.76 -6.07
CA PHE A 46 5.49 -19.34 -5.48
C PHE A 46 5.29 -19.96 -4.10
N ALA A 47 4.07 -19.93 -3.56
CA ALA A 47 3.71 -20.46 -2.23
C ALA A 47 4.11 -21.94 -2.03
N SER A 48 4.16 -22.74 -3.10
CA SER A 48 4.57 -24.14 -3.04
C SER A 48 6.10 -24.35 -2.98
N SER A 49 6.88 -23.31 -3.28
CA SER A 49 8.35 -23.33 -3.25
C SER A 49 8.88 -22.67 -1.99
N GLY A 50 9.65 -23.40 -1.18
CA GLY A 50 10.25 -22.87 0.05
C GLY A 50 11.14 -21.65 -0.22
N VAL A 51 12.08 -21.76 -1.15
CA VAL A 51 12.99 -20.65 -1.51
C VAL A 51 12.23 -19.52 -2.22
N GLY A 52 11.30 -19.85 -3.12
CA GLY A 52 10.49 -18.85 -3.83
C GLY A 52 9.65 -18.01 -2.87
N THR A 53 9.02 -18.64 -1.88
CA THR A 53 8.24 -17.95 -0.85
C THR A 53 9.10 -16.99 -0.03
N LEU A 54 10.32 -17.39 0.35
CA LEU A 54 11.23 -16.52 1.11
C LEU A 54 11.64 -15.28 0.31
N ALA A 55 11.98 -15.45 -0.96
CA ALA A 55 12.33 -14.34 -1.84
C ALA A 55 11.16 -13.37 -2.04
N VAL A 56 9.96 -13.91 -2.32
CA VAL A 56 8.77 -13.07 -2.51
C VAL A 56 8.37 -12.35 -1.22
N LEU A 57 8.50 -12.97 -0.05
CA LEU A 57 8.18 -12.31 1.23
C LEU A 57 9.15 -11.15 1.54
N PHE A 58 10.43 -11.28 1.19
CA PHE A 58 11.37 -10.17 1.25
C PHE A 58 10.91 -9.00 0.35
N LEU A 59 10.53 -9.31 -0.90
CA LEU A 59 10.08 -8.31 -1.87
C LEU A 59 8.75 -7.65 -1.45
N ILE A 60 7.82 -8.41 -0.88
CA ILE A 60 6.60 -7.86 -0.26
C ILE A 60 6.97 -6.93 0.90
N GLY A 61 7.93 -7.32 1.74
CA GLY A 61 8.46 -6.47 2.81
C GLY A 61 8.96 -5.12 2.30
N CYS A 62 9.64 -5.08 1.15
CA CYS A 62 10.07 -3.83 0.53
C CYS A 62 8.89 -2.90 0.18
N GLY A 63 7.72 -3.46 -0.11
CA GLY A 63 6.50 -2.72 -0.39
C GLY A 63 5.95 -1.91 0.79
N PHE A 64 6.45 -2.14 2.02
CA PHE A 64 6.01 -1.43 3.22
C PHE A 64 6.32 0.07 3.19
N ALA A 65 7.23 0.50 2.32
CA ALA A 65 7.53 1.91 2.06
C ALA A 65 6.30 2.76 1.68
N LEU A 66 5.22 2.11 1.24
CA LEU A 66 3.96 2.77 0.94
C LEU A 66 3.36 3.47 2.17
N VAL A 67 3.49 2.87 3.35
CA VAL A 67 2.88 3.37 4.59
C VAL A 67 3.38 4.78 4.95
N PRO A 68 4.70 5.00 5.13
CA PRO A 68 5.21 6.34 5.40
C PRO A 68 5.00 7.30 4.23
N ALA A 69 5.08 6.84 2.97
CA ALA A 69 4.87 7.71 1.80
C ALA A 69 3.43 8.26 1.74
N LEU A 70 2.42 7.43 2.00
CA LEU A 70 1.02 7.87 2.07
C LEU A 70 0.79 8.82 3.25
N GLN A 71 1.41 8.56 4.40
CA GLN A 71 1.34 9.45 5.55
C GLN A 71 1.88 10.84 5.20
N VAL A 72 3.07 10.93 4.60
CA VAL A 72 3.66 12.20 4.15
C VAL A 72 2.74 12.89 3.13
N ARG A 73 2.17 12.13 2.19
CA ARG A 73 1.23 12.68 1.20
C ARG A 73 0.00 13.30 1.86
N LEU A 74 -0.61 12.61 2.81
CA LEU A 74 -1.75 13.13 3.55
C LEU A 74 -1.37 14.39 4.33
N MET A 75 -0.19 14.42 4.96
CA MET A 75 0.27 15.60 5.71
C MET A 75 0.45 16.81 4.81
N ASN A 76 0.96 16.60 3.59
CA ASN A 76 1.16 17.67 2.61
C ASN A 76 -0.16 18.24 2.09
N VAL A 77 -1.22 17.42 2.00
CA VAL A 77 -2.54 17.85 1.52
C VAL A 77 -3.40 18.45 2.63
N ALA A 78 -3.16 18.09 3.90
CA ALA A 78 -4.01 18.48 5.03
C ALA A 78 -3.82 19.91 5.55
N GLY A 79 -2.76 20.63 5.15
CA GLY A 79 -2.52 22.02 5.58
C GLY A 79 -2.45 22.14 7.11
N GLU A 80 -3.30 22.97 7.71
CA GLU A 80 -3.35 23.18 9.18
C GLU A 80 -3.94 21.97 9.94
N ALA A 81 -4.61 21.03 9.26
CA ALA A 81 -5.27 19.88 9.88
C ALA A 81 -4.37 18.62 9.97
N GLN A 82 -3.05 18.77 10.09
CA GLN A 82 -2.11 17.64 10.07
C GLN A 82 -2.37 16.59 11.15
N THR A 83 -2.68 17.01 12.37
CA THR A 83 -2.99 16.11 13.49
C THR A 83 -4.21 15.24 13.18
N LEU A 84 -5.25 15.82 12.58
CA LEU A 84 -6.44 15.08 12.16
C LEU A 84 -6.10 14.11 11.04
N ALA A 85 -5.34 14.55 10.04
CA ALA A 85 -4.90 13.68 8.95
C ALA A 85 -4.02 12.51 9.44
N ALA A 86 -3.20 12.70 10.47
CA ALA A 86 -2.34 11.65 11.01
C ALA A 86 -3.18 10.60 11.77
N ALA A 87 -4.15 11.07 12.56
CA ALA A 87 -5.12 10.21 13.24
C ALA A 87 -5.97 9.42 12.22
N LEU A 88 -6.39 10.05 11.13
CA LEU A 88 -7.10 9.39 10.02
C LEU A 88 -6.24 8.34 9.34
N ASN A 89 -4.95 8.63 9.08
CA ASN A 89 -4.02 7.66 8.49
C ASN A 89 -3.87 6.41 9.37
N HIS A 90 -3.69 6.58 10.69
CA HIS A 90 -3.66 5.45 11.63
C HIS A 90 -4.98 4.67 11.66
N SER A 91 -6.12 5.37 11.65
CA SER A 91 -7.43 4.73 11.62
C SER A 91 -7.65 3.93 10.34
N ALA A 92 -7.27 4.50 9.19
CA ALA A 92 -7.33 3.83 7.91
C ALA A 92 -6.42 2.58 7.87
N PHE A 93 -5.22 2.66 8.45
CA PHE A 93 -4.33 1.49 8.57
C PHE A 93 -4.95 0.39 9.44
N ASN A 94 -5.61 0.73 10.54
CA ASN A 94 -6.32 -0.25 11.38
C ASN A 94 -7.50 -0.90 10.63
N ILE A 95 -8.29 -0.12 9.89
CA ILE A 95 -9.35 -0.65 9.02
C ILE A 95 -8.75 -1.57 7.96
N SER A 96 -7.64 -1.19 7.33
CA SER A 96 -6.93 -2.01 6.36
C SER A 96 -6.51 -3.37 6.95
N ASN A 97 -5.95 -3.39 8.17
CA ASN A 97 -5.60 -4.65 8.84
C ASN A 97 -6.82 -5.52 9.11
N ALA A 98 -7.93 -4.93 9.57
CA ALA A 98 -9.17 -5.66 9.80
C ALA A 98 -9.76 -6.23 8.50
N VAL A 99 -9.81 -5.44 7.43
CA VAL A 99 -10.33 -5.85 6.12
C VAL A 99 -9.43 -6.94 5.51
N GLY A 100 -8.11 -6.74 5.52
CA GLY A 100 -7.15 -7.71 4.99
C GLY A 100 -7.22 -9.06 5.73
N ALA A 101 -7.23 -9.04 7.06
CA ALA A 101 -7.36 -10.25 7.86
C ALA A 101 -8.70 -10.95 7.65
N SER A 102 -9.80 -10.19 7.57
CA SER A 102 -11.14 -10.74 7.36
C SER A 102 -11.27 -11.39 5.98
N LEU A 103 -10.86 -10.70 4.91
CA LEU A 103 -10.95 -11.23 3.54
C LEU A 103 -9.99 -12.40 3.31
N GLY A 104 -8.75 -12.31 3.81
CA GLY A 104 -7.80 -13.42 3.77
C GLY A 104 -8.30 -14.63 4.56
N GLY A 105 -8.86 -14.39 5.75
CA GLY A 105 -9.48 -15.43 6.57
C GLY A 105 -10.67 -16.10 5.90
N LEU A 106 -11.56 -15.32 5.27
CA LEU A 106 -12.68 -15.85 4.48
C LEU A 106 -12.21 -16.71 3.30
N ALA A 107 -11.16 -16.28 2.59
CA ALA A 107 -10.60 -17.06 1.49
C ALA A 107 -10.04 -18.40 1.97
N ILE A 108 -9.34 -18.41 3.11
CA ILE A 108 -8.84 -19.64 3.72
C ILE A 108 -10.00 -20.53 4.21
N ALA A 109 -10.98 -19.95 4.91
CA ALA A 109 -12.16 -20.68 5.41
C ALA A 109 -13.02 -21.27 4.29
N GLY A 110 -13.05 -20.62 3.12
CA GLY A 110 -13.67 -21.14 1.89
C GLY A 110 -12.92 -22.30 1.23
N GLY A 111 -11.82 -22.78 1.82
CA GLY A 111 -11.05 -23.93 1.32
C GLY A 111 -10.02 -23.60 0.25
N LEU A 112 -9.77 -22.32 -0.06
CA LEU A 112 -8.83 -21.90 -1.11
C LEU A 112 -7.35 -22.01 -0.69
N GLY A 113 -7.09 -22.37 0.56
CA GLY A 113 -5.74 -22.51 1.12
C GLY A 113 -5.04 -21.18 1.41
N TRP A 114 -3.91 -21.23 2.12
CA TRP A 114 -3.17 -20.02 2.56
C TRP A 114 -2.57 -19.22 1.39
N ALA A 115 -2.23 -19.88 0.28
CA ALA A 115 -1.70 -19.23 -0.91
C ALA A 115 -2.72 -18.24 -1.52
N SER A 116 -4.02 -18.44 -1.30
CA SER A 116 -5.07 -17.55 -1.84
C SER A 116 -5.02 -16.13 -1.27
N THR A 117 -4.40 -15.95 -0.10
CA THR A 117 -4.21 -14.63 0.53
C THR A 117 -3.41 -13.66 -0.33
N GLY A 118 -2.47 -14.16 -1.16
CA GLY A 118 -1.72 -13.34 -2.12
C GLY A 118 -2.63 -12.75 -3.20
N TRP A 119 -3.53 -13.56 -3.78
CA TRP A 119 -4.51 -13.11 -4.77
C TRP A 119 -5.49 -12.08 -4.18
N VAL A 120 -5.97 -12.31 -2.97
CA VAL A 120 -6.83 -11.34 -2.25
C VAL A 120 -6.07 -10.01 -2.07
N GLY A 121 -4.83 -10.08 -1.58
CA GLY A 121 -3.99 -8.89 -1.41
C GLY A 121 -3.72 -8.16 -2.73
N ALA A 122 -3.42 -8.89 -3.80
CA ALA A 122 -3.19 -8.32 -5.13
C ALA A 122 -4.43 -7.60 -5.66
N GLY A 123 -5.62 -8.21 -5.51
CA GLY A 123 -6.89 -7.58 -5.88
C GLY A 123 -7.14 -6.29 -5.10
N LEU A 124 -6.93 -6.29 -3.78
CA LEU A 124 -7.04 -5.09 -2.95
C LEU A 124 -6.02 -4.02 -3.33
N ALA A 125 -4.79 -4.40 -3.67
CA ALA A 125 -3.76 -3.46 -4.13
C ALA A 125 -4.18 -2.79 -5.46
N VAL A 126 -4.72 -3.56 -6.41
CA VAL A 126 -5.25 -3.02 -7.67
C VAL A 126 -6.41 -2.04 -7.42
N LEU A 127 -7.34 -2.37 -6.52
CA LEU A 127 -8.41 -1.44 -6.12
C LEU A 127 -7.83 -0.15 -5.52
N GLY A 128 -6.82 -0.27 -4.66
CA GLY A 128 -6.09 0.87 -4.13
C GLY A 128 -5.48 1.75 -5.22
N ILE A 129 -4.84 1.16 -6.23
CA ILE A 129 -4.24 1.89 -7.36
C ILE A 129 -5.31 2.69 -8.11
N ILE A 130 -6.47 2.09 -8.35
CA ILE A 130 -7.60 2.75 -9.01
C ILE A 130 -8.07 3.95 -8.18
N PHE A 131 -8.29 3.77 -6.87
CA PHE A 131 -8.68 4.87 -5.99
C PHE A 131 -7.64 5.98 -5.92
N PHE A 132 -6.35 5.63 -5.87
CA PHE A 132 -5.27 6.61 -5.85
C PHE A 132 -5.22 7.39 -7.17
N ALA A 133 -5.39 6.73 -8.31
CA ALA A 133 -5.47 7.39 -9.61
C ALA A 133 -6.66 8.35 -9.71
N ILE A 134 -7.84 7.94 -9.25
CA ILE A 134 -9.02 8.81 -9.19
C ILE A 134 -8.73 10.04 -8.31
N SER A 135 -8.14 9.84 -7.13
CA SER A 135 -7.78 10.93 -6.20
C SER A 135 -6.89 11.98 -6.89
N ILE A 136 -5.84 11.55 -7.59
CA ILE A 136 -4.93 12.46 -8.31
C ILE A 136 -5.65 13.19 -9.46
N VAL A 137 -6.58 12.55 -10.17
CA VAL A 137 -7.35 13.19 -11.25
C VAL A 137 -8.32 14.24 -10.68
N VAL A 138 -8.96 13.94 -9.55
CA VAL A 138 -9.88 14.88 -8.87
C VAL A 138 -9.12 16.09 -8.33
N GLU A 139 -7.94 15.89 -7.76
CA GLU A 139 -7.07 16.95 -7.23
C GLU A 139 -6.60 17.93 -8.33
N LYS A 140 -6.43 17.45 -9.56
CA LYS A 140 -6.03 18.28 -10.72
C LYS A 140 -7.14 19.14 -11.30
N ARG A 141 -8.41 18.97 -10.90
CA ARG A 141 -9.48 19.86 -11.38
C ARG A 141 -9.33 21.22 -10.67
N PRO A 142 -9.11 22.32 -11.41
CA PRO A 142 -9.10 23.66 -10.81
C PRO A 142 -10.43 23.85 -10.08
N GLN A 143 -10.36 24.36 -8.84
CA GLN A 143 -11.52 24.92 -8.16
C GLN A 143 -11.96 26.18 -8.94
N SER A 144 -12.62 26.01 -10.08
CA SER A 144 -13.47 27.05 -10.63
C SER A 144 -14.70 27.09 -9.75
N THR A 145 -14.94 28.23 -9.09
CA THR A 145 -16.13 28.61 -8.29
C THR A 145 -15.89 28.66 -6.78
N SER A 146 -15.34 29.77 -6.28
CA SER A 146 -16.03 30.64 -5.30
C SER A 146 -15.21 31.92 -5.08
N ALA A 147 -15.22 32.79 -6.08
CA ALA A 147 -14.79 34.18 -5.97
C ALA A 147 -15.82 35.05 -6.72
N ALA A 148 -17.08 34.93 -6.30
CA ALA A 148 -18.15 35.80 -6.74
C ALA A 148 -19.18 35.92 -5.61
N THR A 149 -18.81 36.66 -4.57
CA THR A 149 -19.61 37.74 -3.97
C THR A 149 -18.75 38.36 -2.86
N SER A 150 -18.10 39.44 -3.27
CA SER A 150 -17.70 40.60 -2.46
C SER A 150 -18.83 41.14 -1.60
#